data_AF-A0A9D1SF73-F1
#
_entry.id   AF-A0A9D1SF73-F1
#
_cell.length_a   1.000
_cell.length_b   1.000
_cell.length_c   1.000
_cell.angle_alpha   90.00
_cell.angle_beta   90.00
_cell.angle_gamma   90.00
#
_symmetry.space_group_name_H-M   'P 1'
#
loop_
_entity.id
_entity.type
_entity.pdbx_description
1 polymer ?
#
loop_
_entity_poly.entity_id
_entity_poly.type
_entity_poly.pdbx_seq_one_letter_code
_entity_poly.pdbx_strand_id
1 'polypeptide(L)'
;MDKYYGKPVCGGVAYGNLYVFKHDECPVRRYHIDSSVDEIMRFERARAEAVTELERLYKKTAKEINEADARIFVTQIMMVEDVGFTEEVYNIISDEMINAETAVALTSEKYIQLFKDSGSEYICAKRFDIRDVSERVIRILLGLQLSEILSSEPVIIAARDLPPSDIVRFDSDKILGFIVENGTDASHAAILARSKGVPAIIQAGSFIDSLTPGSSAILDGNRGILYVDPDEETVKALL
;
A
#
# COMPACT_ATOMS: atom_id res chain seq x y z
N MET A 1 -14.34 -7.07 24.19
CA MET A 1 -12.90 -7.19 23.94
C MET A 1 -12.67 -8.30 22.94
N ASP A 2 -12.29 -7.91 21.73
CA ASP A 2 -11.92 -8.84 20.66
C ASP A 2 -10.40 -8.98 20.58
N LYS A 3 -9.92 -10.13 20.09
CA LYS A 3 -8.49 -10.42 19.96
C LYS A 3 -8.17 -10.90 18.55
N TYR A 4 -7.16 -10.29 17.96
CA TYR A 4 -6.63 -10.68 16.65
C TYR A 4 -5.18 -11.10 16.80
N TYR A 5 -4.82 -12.16 16.08
CA TYR A 5 -3.52 -12.82 16.20
C TYR A 5 -2.82 -12.77 14.86
N GLY A 6 -1.52 -12.50 14.89
CA GLY A 6 -0.68 -12.60 13.71
C GLY A 6 0.76 -12.89 14.08
N LYS A 7 1.63 -12.83 13.09
CA LYS A 7 3.07 -13.01 13.27
C LYS A 7 3.69 -11.68 13.77
N PRO A 8 4.32 -11.65 14.95
CA PRO A 8 5.04 -10.48 15.42
C PRO A 8 6.32 -10.28 14.60
N VAL A 9 6.61 -9.02 14.26
CA VAL A 9 7.80 -8.66 13.46
C VAL A 9 8.64 -7.58 14.13
N CYS A 10 8.00 -6.70 14.90
CA CYS A 10 8.66 -5.78 15.80
C CYS A 10 7.98 -5.83 17.16
N GLY A 11 8.80 -5.99 18.21
CA GLY A 11 8.33 -6.09 19.59
C GLY A 11 7.89 -4.73 20.16
N GLY A 12 7.47 -4.75 21.42
CA GLY A 12 6.93 -3.59 22.13
C GLY A 12 5.41 -3.66 22.32
N VAL A 13 4.89 -2.70 23.08
CA VAL A 13 3.45 -2.58 23.36
C VAL A 13 3.04 -1.14 23.09
N ALA A 14 1.95 -0.96 22.35
CA ALA A 14 1.37 0.35 22.06
C ALA A 14 -0.10 0.36 22.46
N TYR A 15 -0.56 1.51 22.95
CA TYR A 15 -1.96 1.76 23.29
C TYR A 15 -2.45 3.04 22.62
N GLY A 16 -3.56 2.95 21.92
CA GLY A 16 -4.15 4.10 21.21
C GLY A 16 -5.34 3.69 20.36
N ASN A 17 -5.89 4.65 19.62
CA ASN A 17 -7.05 4.41 18.77
C ASN A 17 -6.64 3.71 17.47
N LEU A 18 -7.53 2.85 16.97
CA LEU A 18 -7.36 2.20 15.67
C LEU A 18 -7.70 3.16 14.53
N TYR A 19 -6.72 3.35 13.65
CA TYR A 19 -6.95 3.88 12.33
C TYR A 19 -7.09 2.73 11.33
N VAL A 20 -8.33 2.43 10.93
CA VAL A 20 -8.61 1.38 9.95
C VAL A 20 -8.40 1.96 8.54
N PHE A 21 -7.26 1.67 7.95
CA PHE A 21 -6.95 2.04 6.58
C PHE A 21 -7.57 1.03 5.62
N LYS A 22 -8.59 1.49 4.90
CA LYS A 22 -9.17 0.77 3.76
C LYS A 22 -8.69 1.48 2.51
N HIS A 23 -8.18 0.71 1.56
CA HIS A 23 -7.97 1.24 0.22
C HIS A 23 -9.31 1.74 -0.30
N ASP A 24 -9.36 2.99 -0.75
CA ASP A 24 -10.46 3.43 -1.58
C ASP A 24 -10.40 2.54 -2.83
N GLU A 25 -11.39 1.66 -2.99
CA GLU A 25 -11.56 1.01 -4.28
C GLU A 25 -11.71 2.13 -5.30
N CYS A 26 -10.79 2.23 -6.25
CA CYS A 26 -10.93 3.08 -7.43
C CYS A 26 -11.73 2.26 -8.44
N PRO A 27 -13.08 2.36 -8.49
CA PRO A 27 -13.85 1.61 -9.46
C PRO A 27 -13.51 2.13 -10.86
N VAL A 28 -12.63 1.41 -11.54
CA VAL A 28 -12.31 1.66 -12.95
C VAL A 28 -13.56 1.33 -13.75
N ARG A 29 -14.23 2.36 -14.25
CA ARG A 29 -15.37 2.20 -15.16
C ARG A 29 -14.86 2.13 -16.59
N ARG A 30 -15.14 1.03 -17.27
CA ARG A 30 -14.87 0.88 -18.70
C ARG A 30 -15.83 1.75 -19.51
N TYR A 31 -15.30 2.63 -20.34
CA TYR A 31 -16.06 3.38 -21.33
C TYR A 31 -15.28 3.48 -22.64
N HIS A 32 -16.02 3.69 -23.74
CA HIS A 32 -15.44 3.91 -25.05
C HIS A 32 -14.99 5.36 -25.22
N ILE A 33 -13.89 5.54 -25.93
CA ILE A 33 -13.32 6.86 -26.23
C ILE A 33 -13.53 7.22 -27.70
N ASP A 34 -13.49 8.51 -27.99
CA ASP A 34 -13.61 9.03 -29.36
C ASP A 34 -12.25 9.17 -30.07
N SER A 35 -11.15 9.24 -29.31
CA SER A 35 -9.81 9.53 -29.81
C SER A 35 -8.75 8.77 -28.99
N SER A 36 -8.13 7.77 -29.60
CA SER A 36 -7.00 7.05 -28.99
C SER A 36 -5.79 7.96 -28.76
N VAL A 37 -5.57 8.94 -29.63
CA VAL A 37 -4.45 9.89 -29.52
C VAL A 37 -4.58 10.74 -28.25
N ASP A 38 -5.77 11.28 -27.98
CA ASP A 38 -5.99 12.10 -26.79
C ASP A 38 -5.88 11.25 -25.50
N GLU A 39 -6.38 10.02 -25.54
CA GLU A 39 -6.32 9.12 -24.40
C GLU A 39 -4.89 8.62 -24.11
N ILE A 40 -4.09 8.36 -25.15
CA ILE A 40 -2.65 8.07 -25.00
C ILE A 40 -1.93 9.26 -24.37
N MET A 41 -2.19 10.49 -24.84
CA MET A 41 -1.59 11.69 -24.22
C MET A 41 -2.00 11.86 -22.76
N ARG A 42 -3.24 11.50 -22.41
CA ARG A 42 -3.74 11.50 -21.03
C ARG A 42 -2.98 10.49 -20.17
N PHE A 43 -2.80 9.27 -20.66
CA PHE A 43 -1.98 8.25 -20.01
C PHE A 43 -0.52 8.70 -19.83
N GLU A 44 0.11 9.26 -20.86
CA GLU A 44 1.50 9.76 -20.78
C GLU A 44 1.68 10.80 -19.68
N ARG A 45 0.74 11.74 -19.55
CA ARG A 45 0.76 12.74 -18.49
C ARG A 45 0.64 12.11 -17.11
N ALA A 46 -0.30 11.19 -16.94
CA ALA A 46 -0.49 10.49 -15.67
C ALA A 46 0.73 9.63 -15.30
N ARG A 47 1.37 9.00 -16.28
CA ARG A 47 2.61 8.24 -16.11
C ARG A 47 3.75 9.15 -15.64
N ALA A 48 3.96 10.29 -16.30
CA ALA A 48 5.01 11.24 -15.93
C ALA A 48 4.80 11.81 -14.51
N GLU A 49 3.55 12.07 -14.13
CA GLU A 49 3.19 12.48 -12.78
C GLU A 49 3.46 11.36 -11.76
N ALA A 50 3.11 10.11 -12.08
CA ALA A 50 3.39 8.94 -11.24
C ALA A 50 4.89 8.77 -10.99
N VAL A 51 5.73 8.90 -12.02
CA VAL A 51 7.20 8.86 -11.90
C VAL A 51 7.68 9.96 -10.97
N THR A 52 7.17 11.19 -11.13
CA THR A 52 7.54 12.34 -10.28
C THR A 52 7.17 12.09 -8.81
N GLU A 53 6.00 11.52 -8.54
CA GLU A 53 5.60 11.14 -7.18
C GLU A 53 6.53 10.06 -6.61
N LEU A 54 6.84 9.01 -7.37
CA LEU A 54 7.73 7.92 -6.94
C LEU A 54 9.15 8.41 -6.65
N GLU A 55 9.70 9.32 -7.46
CA GLU A 55 10.99 9.95 -7.19
C GLU A 55 11.00 10.75 -5.88
N ARG A 56 9.88 11.44 -5.58
CA ARG A 56 9.72 12.16 -4.32
C ARG A 56 9.70 11.20 -3.14
N LEU A 57 8.99 10.08 -3.26
CA LEU A 57 8.94 9.04 -2.24
C LEU A 57 10.32 8.39 -2.03
N TYR A 58 11.03 8.09 -3.11
CA TYR A 58 12.41 7.62 -3.06
C TYR A 58 13.29 8.55 -2.21
N LYS A 59 13.29 9.86 -2.54
CA LYS A 59 14.10 10.87 -1.83
C LYS A 59 13.71 11.00 -0.36
N LYS A 60 12.41 10.94 -0.04
CA LYS A 60 11.91 11.01 1.34
C LYS A 60 12.36 9.78 2.14
N THR A 61 12.09 8.58 1.63
CA THR A 61 12.42 7.31 2.30
C THR A 61 13.93 7.12 2.44
N ALA A 62 14.72 7.46 1.42
CA ALA A 62 16.17 7.38 1.49
C ALA A 62 16.76 8.26 2.60
N LYS A 63 16.13 9.42 2.84
CA LYS A 63 16.54 10.37 3.88
C LYS A 63 16.06 9.98 5.28
N GLU A 64 14.82 9.52 5.41
CA GLU A 64 14.17 9.25 6.71
C GLU A 64 14.47 7.84 7.25
N ILE A 65 14.75 6.86 6.37
CA ILE A 65 14.92 5.46 6.71
C ILE A 65 16.31 4.98 6.25
N ASN A 66 16.47 4.65 4.97
CA ASN A 66 17.75 4.35 4.31
C ASN A 66 17.54 4.13 2.80
N GLU A 67 18.65 4.13 2.05
CA GLU A 67 18.63 3.94 0.59
C GLU A 67 18.18 2.54 0.17
N ALA A 68 18.49 1.50 0.94
CA ALA A 68 18.14 0.12 0.59
C ALA A 68 16.62 -0.08 0.52
N ASP A 69 15.89 0.49 1.48
CA ASP A 69 14.43 0.45 1.54
C ASP A 69 13.79 1.36 0.49
N ALA A 70 14.46 2.44 0.10
CA ALA A 70 13.99 3.33 -0.96
C ALA A 70 14.05 2.67 -2.36
N ARG A 71 14.91 1.67 -2.58
CA ARG A 71 15.08 0.99 -3.89
C ARG A 71 13.80 0.33 -4.43
N ILE A 72 12.79 0.10 -3.58
CA ILE A 72 11.47 -0.33 -4.02
C ILE A 72 10.88 0.63 -5.06
N PHE A 73 11.00 1.94 -4.83
CA PHE A 73 10.46 2.96 -5.73
C PHE A 73 11.20 2.99 -7.07
N VAL A 74 12.50 2.68 -7.08
CA VAL A 74 13.26 2.53 -8.32
C VAL A 74 12.70 1.37 -9.15
N THR A 75 12.36 0.25 -8.50
CA THR A 75 11.74 -0.88 -9.19
C THR A 75 10.39 -0.50 -9.79
N GLN A 76 9.57 0.26 -9.05
CA GLN A 76 8.28 0.74 -9.53
C GLN A 76 8.41 1.73 -10.71
N ILE A 77 9.39 2.65 -10.65
CA ILE A 77 9.70 3.56 -11.76
C ILE A 77 10.09 2.74 -13.00
N MET A 78 11.01 1.78 -12.86
CA MET A 78 11.41 0.91 -13.97
C MET A 78 10.24 0.12 -14.57
N MET A 79 9.26 -0.29 -13.77
CA MET A 79 8.07 -1.01 -14.24
C MET A 79 7.13 -0.11 -15.04
N VAL A 80 6.87 1.12 -14.58
CA VAL A 80 5.95 2.02 -15.27
C VAL A 80 6.58 2.64 -16.52
N GLU A 81 7.90 2.77 -16.55
CA GLU A 81 8.67 3.21 -17.73
C GLU A 81 9.05 2.05 -18.66
N ASP A 82 8.69 0.81 -18.33
CA ASP A 82 8.98 -0.35 -19.19
C ASP A 82 8.30 -0.19 -20.55
N VAL A 83 9.08 -0.36 -21.62
CA VAL A 83 8.59 -0.23 -23.00
C VAL A 83 7.51 -1.27 -23.28
N GLY A 84 7.66 -2.50 -22.79
CA GLY A 84 6.65 -3.54 -22.96
C GLY A 84 5.32 -3.19 -22.26
N PHE A 85 5.39 -2.67 -21.03
CA PHE A 85 4.20 -2.25 -20.29
C PHE A 85 3.47 -1.10 -21.00
N THR A 86 4.22 -0.09 -21.43
CA THR A 86 3.68 1.11 -22.07
C THR A 86 3.11 0.83 -23.45
N GLU A 87 3.79 0.02 -24.27
CA GLU A 87 3.28 -0.44 -25.57
C GLU A 87 1.98 -1.25 -25.41
N GLU A 88 1.89 -2.14 -24.41
CA GLU A 88 0.66 -2.89 -24.16
C GLU A 88 -0.51 -1.95 -23.81
N VAL A 89 -0.29 -0.93 -22.97
CA VAL A 89 -1.32 0.07 -22.66
C VAL A 89 -1.74 0.83 -23.93
N TYR A 90 -0.80 1.27 -24.77
CA TYR A 90 -1.13 1.94 -26.03
C TYR A 90 -1.95 1.06 -26.97
N ASN A 91 -1.59 -0.22 -27.07
CA ASN A 91 -2.29 -1.17 -27.92
C ASN A 91 -3.73 -1.38 -27.43
N ILE A 92 -3.95 -1.58 -26.12
CA ILE A 92 -5.30 -1.72 -25.57
C ILE A 92 -6.14 -0.47 -25.82
N ILE A 93 -5.58 0.73 -25.61
CA ILE A 93 -6.30 2.00 -25.88
C ILE A 93 -6.67 2.10 -27.37
N SER A 94 -5.73 1.80 -28.27
CA SER A 94 -5.89 2.00 -29.71
C SER A 94 -6.76 0.94 -30.38
N ASP A 95 -6.60 -0.33 -29.99
CA ASP A 95 -7.28 -1.46 -30.61
C ASP A 95 -8.70 -1.64 -30.06
N GLU A 96 -8.89 -1.47 -28.75
CA GLU A 96 -10.21 -1.61 -28.12
C GLU A 96 -11.00 -0.29 -28.05
N MET A 97 -10.36 0.86 -28.32
CA MET A 97 -10.96 2.18 -28.21
C MET A 97 -11.63 2.39 -26.85
N ILE A 98 -10.86 2.16 -25.77
CA ILE A 98 -11.31 2.32 -24.38
C ILE A 98 -10.41 3.27 -23.58
N ASN A 99 -10.94 3.72 -22.45
CA ASN A 99 -10.26 4.65 -21.55
C ASN A 99 -8.97 4.10 -20.92
N ALA A 100 -8.04 5.00 -20.61
CA ALA A 100 -6.69 4.70 -20.12
C ALA A 100 -6.69 3.93 -18.80
N GLU A 101 -7.61 4.23 -17.87
CA GLU A 101 -7.68 3.55 -16.58
C GLU A 101 -7.94 2.05 -16.77
N THR A 102 -8.85 1.72 -17.69
CA THR A 102 -9.17 0.32 -18.02
C THR A 102 -7.98 -0.35 -18.68
N ALA A 103 -7.31 0.34 -19.61
CA ALA A 103 -6.12 -0.20 -20.27
C ALA A 103 -5.00 -0.50 -19.27
N VAL A 104 -4.70 0.43 -18.36
CA VAL A 104 -3.70 0.25 -17.30
C VAL A 104 -4.09 -0.92 -16.37
N ALA A 105 -5.36 -1.02 -15.96
CA ALA A 105 -5.83 -2.10 -15.11
C ALA A 105 -5.68 -3.48 -15.76
N LEU A 106 -6.02 -3.59 -17.05
CA LEU A 106 -5.89 -4.83 -17.82
C LEU A 106 -4.42 -5.23 -18.00
N THR A 107 -3.55 -4.28 -18.36
CA THR A 107 -2.10 -4.52 -18.48
C THR A 107 -1.51 -4.94 -17.13
N SER A 108 -1.91 -4.28 -16.04
CA SER A 108 -1.46 -4.63 -14.69
C SER A 108 -1.80 -6.08 -14.33
N GLU A 109 -3.05 -6.51 -14.55
CA GLU A 109 -3.46 -7.89 -14.23
C GLU A 109 -2.71 -8.92 -15.09
N LYS A 110 -2.44 -8.62 -16.37
CA LYS A 110 -1.61 -9.46 -17.23
C LYS A 110 -0.20 -9.65 -16.64
N TYR A 111 0.46 -8.58 -16.22
CA TYR A 111 1.80 -8.65 -15.60
C TYR A 111 1.79 -9.34 -14.24
N ILE A 112 0.77 -9.10 -13.41
CA ILE A 112 0.57 -9.79 -12.14
C ILE A 112 0.50 -11.29 -12.36
N GLN A 113 -0.25 -11.73 -13.36
CA GLN A 113 -0.37 -13.15 -13.70
C GLN A 113 0.95 -13.73 -14.21
N LEU A 114 1.65 -13.03 -15.10
CA LEU A 114 2.99 -13.42 -15.57
C LEU A 114 3.99 -13.56 -14.41
N PHE A 115 3.95 -12.67 -13.42
CA PHE A 115 4.84 -12.75 -12.26
C PHE A 115 4.49 -13.92 -11.33
N LYS A 116 3.21 -14.23 -11.14
CA LYS A 116 2.77 -15.42 -10.39
C LYS A 116 3.23 -16.71 -11.05
N ASP A 117 3.16 -16.78 -12.38
CA ASP A 117 3.47 -17.99 -13.15
C ASP A 117 4.98 -18.21 -13.36
N SER A 118 5.81 -17.28 -12.89
CA SER A 118 7.27 -17.33 -13.05
C SER A 118 7.97 -18.41 -12.22
N GLY A 119 7.31 -18.93 -11.18
CA GLY A 119 7.85 -19.97 -10.29
C GLY A 119 8.96 -19.52 -9.34
N SER A 120 9.40 -18.25 -9.43
CA SER A 120 10.40 -17.64 -8.55
C SER A 120 9.74 -16.79 -7.48
N GLU A 121 9.98 -17.08 -6.20
CA GLU A 121 9.43 -16.30 -5.08
C GLU A 121 9.81 -14.80 -5.17
N TYR A 122 11.04 -14.51 -5.62
CA TYR A 122 11.52 -13.15 -5.83
C TYR A 122 10.72 -12.41 -6.91
N ILE A 123 10.43 -13.06 -8.05
CA ILE A 123 9.63 -12.45 -9.12
C ILE A 123 8.16 -12.39 -8.72
N CYS A 124 7.65 -13.41 -8.02
CA CYS A 124 6.31 -13.43 -7.46
C CYS A 124 6.06 -12.25 -6.51
N ALA A 125 7.07 -11.76 -5.80
CA ALA A 125 6.97 -10.58 -4.95
C ALA A 125 6.76 -9.28 -5.76
N LYS A 126 7.29 -9.20 -7.00
CA LYS A 126 7.11 -8.04 -7.90
C LYS A 126 5.67 -7.77 -8.31
N ARG A 127 4.75 -8.73 -8.10
CA ARG A 127 3.32 -8.54 -8.32
C ARG A 127 2.73 -7.40 -7.48
N PHE A 128 3.30 -7.16 -6.29
CA PHE A 128 2.86 -6.09 -5.42
C PHE A 128 3.35 -4.74 -5.93
N ASP A 129 4.58 -4.68 -6.44
CA ASP A 129 5.16 -3.47 -7.02
C ASP A 129 4.39 -3.00 -8.26
N ILE A 130 4.08 -3.93 -9.19
CA ILE A 130 3.34 -3.58 -10.41
C ILE A 130 1.91 -3.16 -10.10
N ARG A 131 1.27 -3.78 -9.10
CA ARG A 131 -0.07 -3.39 -8.64
C ARG A 131 -0.07 -1.97 -8.09
N ASP A 132 0.83 -1.68 -7.15
CA ASP A 132 0.94 -0.37 -6.49
C ASP A 132 1.19 0.75 -7.52
N VAL A 133 2.12 0.55 -8.46
CA VAL A 133 2.39 1.58 -9.48
C VAL A 133 1.23 1.74 -10.47
N SER A 134 0.51 0.66 -10.80
CA SER A 134 -0.65 0.73 -11.68
C SER A 134 -1.81 1.47 -11.01
N GLU A 135 -2.09 1.17 -9.74
CA GLU A 135 -3.09 1.85 -8.92
C GLU A 135 -2.78 3.35 -8.78
N ARG A 136 -1.49 3.71 -8.63
CA ARG A 136 -1.04 5.11 -8.65
C ARG A 136 -1.39 5.81 -9.96
N VAL A 137 -1.07 5.20 -11.11
CA VAL A 137 -1.38 5.79 -12.43
C VAL A 137 -2.89 5.94 -12.61
N ILE A 138 -3.68 4.91 -12.26
CA ILE A 138 -5.15 4.95 -12.32
C ILE A 138 -5.71 6.07 -11.45
N ARG A 139 -5.20 6.22 -10.22
CA ARG A 139 -5.63 7.29 -9.31
C ARG A 139 -5.39 8.68 -9.91
N ILE A 140 -4.21 8.90 -10.51
CA ILE A 140 -3.87 10.16 -11.18
C ILE A 140 -4.79 10.40 -12.38
N LEU A 141 -5.05 9.37 -13.20
CA LEU A 141 -5.98 9.46 -14.33
C LEU A 141 -7.38 9.88 -13.87
N LEU A 142 -7.86 9.32 -12.76
CA LEU A 142 -9.15 9.66 -12.15
C LEU A 142 -9.18 11.05 -11.49
N GLY A 143 -8.03 11.75 -11.43
CA GLY A 143 -7.91 13.05 -10.75
C GLY A 143 -8.08 12.95 -9.24
N LEU A 144 -7.89 11.76 -8.68
CA LEU A 144 -8.04 11.52 -7.25
C LEU A 144 -6.75 11.94 -6.55
N GLN A 145 -6.86 12.92 -5.66
CA GLN A 145 -5.74 13.30 -4.80
C GLN A 145 -5.60 12.29 -3.67
N LEU A 146 -4.35 11.94 -3.35
CA LEU A 146 -4.06 11.27 -2.10
C LEU A 146 -4.44 12.21 -0.96
N SER A 147 -5.48 11.87 -0.21
CA SER A 147 -5.70 12.50 1.08
C SER A 147 -4.51 12.16 1.98
N GLU A 148 -3.89 13.19 2.56
CA GLU A 148 -2.97 12.98 3.68
C GLU A 148 -3.77 12.30 4.79
N ILE A 149 -3.21 11.23 5.36
CA ILE A 149 -3.84 10.55 6.49
C ILE A 149 -3.45 11.34 7.74
N LEU A 150 -4.15 12.46 7.93
CA LEU A 150 -3.98 13.34 9.07
C LEU A 150 -4.81 12.80 10.23
N SER A 151 -4.21 11.90 11.02
CA SER A 151 -4.69 11.75 12.38
C SER A 151 -4.21 12.95 13.20
N SER A 152 -5.10 13.58 13.97
CA SER A 152 -4.69 14.61 14.93
C SER A 152 -3.82 14.01 16.04
N GLU A 153 -4.04 12.74 16.37
CA GLU A 153 -3.43 12.03 17.51
C GLU A 153 -2.62 10.79 17.05
N PRO A 154 -1.67 10.29 17.85
CA PRO A 154 -0.97 9.04 17.56
C PRO A 154 -1.94 7.85 17.50
N VAL A 155 -1.82 7.01 16.47
CA VAL A 155 -2.77 5.91 16.17
C VAL A 155 -2.06 4.59 15.87
N ILE A 156 -2.77 3.48 16.10
CA ILE A 156 -2.39 2.15 15.62
C ILE A 156 -3.02 1.94 14.25
N ILE A 157 -2.22 1.65 13.23
CA ILE A 157 -2.70 1.47 11.86
C ILE A 157 -3.09 0.01 11.64
N ALA A 158 -4.34 -0.20 11.23
CA ALA A 158 -4.86 -1.50 10.81
C ALA A 158 -5.17 -1.45 9.30
N ALA A 159 -4.58 -2.33 8.50
CA ALA A 159 -4.85 -2.40 7.06
C ALA A 159 -4.84 -3.84 6.52
N ARG A 160 -5.37 -4.04 5.30
CA ARG A 160 -5.23 -5.35 4.61
C ARG A 160 -3.82 -5.58 4.12
N ASP A 161 -3.22 -4.53 3.56
CA ASP A 161 -1.83 -4.43 3.15
C ASP A 161 -1.44 -2.95 3.25
N LEU A 162 -0.14 -2.67 3.32
CA LEU A 162 0.41 -1.31 3.35
C LEU A 162 1.56 -1.23 2.35
N PRO A 163 1.26 -0.93 1.08
CA PRO A 163 2.30 -0.63 0.11
C PRO A 163 3.09 0.62 0.54
N PRO A 164 4.32 0.80 0.01
CA PRO A 164 5.17 1.94 0.37
C PRO A 164 4.47 3.28 0.10
N SER A 165 3.69 3.33 -0.98
CA SER A 165 2.88 4.46 -1.41
C SER A 165 1.90 4.96 -0.35
N ASP A 166 1.41 4.07 0.51
CA ASP A 166 0.49 4.41 1.58
C ASP A 166 1.21 4.78 2.86
N ILE A 167 2.26 4.04 3.19
CA ILE A 167 3.04 4.25 4.41
C ILE A 167 3.55 5.69 4.52
N VAL A 168 4.05 6.23 3.41
CA VAL A 168 4.57 7.60 3.31
C VAL A 168 3.52 8.70 3.49
N ARG A 169 2.22 8.38 3.41
CA ARG A 169 1.08 9.29 3.63
C ARG A 169 0.80 9.52 5.11
N PHE A 170 1.24 8.60 5.96
CA PHE A 170 1.09 8.75 7.40
C PHE A 170 2.15 9.71 7.92
N ASP A 171 1.77 10.52 8.90
CA ASP A 171 2.74 11.25 9.70
C ASP A 171 3.50 10.22 10.55
N SER A 172 4.75 9.99 10.17
CA SER A 172 5.64 8.99 10.78
C SER A 172 5.76 9.13 12.30
N ASP A 173 5.56 10.33 12.86
CA ASP A 173 5.66 10.58 14.30
C ASP A 173 4.35 10.27 15.05
N LYS A 174 3.25 10.05 14.32
CA LYS A 174 1.93 9.70 14.86
C LYS A 174 1.58 8.23 14.69
N ILE A 175 2.53 7.40 14.29
CA ILE A 175 2.31 5.97 14.17
C ILE A 175 2.77 5.27 15.45
N LEU A 176 1.82 4.70 16.19
CA LEU A 176 2.10 3.91 17.39
C LEU A 176 2.43 2.45 17.08
N GLY A 177 1.99 1.93 15.94
CA GLY A 177 2.26 0.57 15.50
C GLY A 177 1.40 0.15 14.31
N PHE A 178 1.67 -1.06 13.81
CA PHE A 178 1.01 -1.61 12.62
C PHE A 178 0.43 -2.99 12.87
N ILE A 179 -0.73 -3.25 12.29
CA ILE A 179 -1.26 -4.59 12.10
C ILE A 179 -1.80 -4.74 10.68
N VAL A 180 -1.32 -5.76 9.96
CA VAL A 180 -1.74 -6.02 8.58
C VAL A 180 -2.21 -7.45 8.36
N GLU A 181 -3.26 -7.63 7.57
CA GLU A 181 -3.79 -8.95 7.21
C GLU A 181 -2.77 -9.74 6.39
N ASN A 182 -2.19 -9.07 5.40
CA ASN A 182 -1.20 -9.62 4.48
C ASN A 182 0.15 -8.94 4.71
N GLY A 183 1.22 -9.70 4.63
CA GLY A 183 2.57 -9.18 4.78
C GLY A 183 3.61 -10.29 4.91
N THR A 184 4.86 -9.92 4.70
CA THR A 184 6.04 -10.78 4.91
C THR A 184 7.03 -10.05 5.81
N ASP A 185 8.07 -10.73 6.28
CA ASP A 185 9.12 -10.08 7.08
C ASP A 185 9.84 -8.96 6.32
N ALA A 186 9.80 -9.02 4.98
CA ALA A 186 10.34 -8.02 4.06
C ALA A 186 9.28 -7.02 3.57
N SER A 187 8.06 -7.04 4.10
CA SER A 187 7.02 -6.07 3.75
C SER A 187 7.36 -4.67 4.27
N HIS A 188 6.82 -3.66 3.61
CA HIS A 188 7.10 -2.26 3.94
C HIS A 188 6.66 -1.88 5.36
N ALA A 189 5.50 -2.39 5.80
CA ALA A 189 5.05 -2.21 7.18
C ALA A 189 6.04 -2.81 8.19
N ALA A 190 6.55 -4.01 7.92
CA ALA A 190 7.55 -4.67 8.76
C ALA A 190 8.89 -3.92 8.80
N ILE A 191 9.36 -3.44 7.65
CA ILE A 191 10.60 -2.67 7.53
C ILE A 191 10.48 -1.36 8.29
N LEU A 192 9.41 -0.59 8.05
CA LEU A 192 9.18 0.69 8.72
C LEU A 192 9.07 0.52 10.24
N ALA A 193 8.30 -0.48 10.68
CA ALA A 193 8.12 -0.76 12.10
C ALA A 193 9.45 -0.97 12.83
N ARG A 194 10.34 -1.80 12.23
CA ARG A 194 11.69 -2.04 12.78
C ARG A 194 12.55 -0.79 12.76
N SER A 195 12.51 -0.01 11.70
CA SER A 195 13.28 1.25 11.61
C SER A 195 12.84 2.26 12.67
N LYS A 196 11.55 2.29 13.04
CA LYS A 196 10.98 3.21 14.02
C LYS A 196 10.95 2.65 15.45
N GLY A 197 11.16 1.35 15.62
CA GLY A 197 11.05 0.68 16.91
C GLY A 197 9.60 0.65 17.44
N VAL A 198 8.61 0.63 16.54
CA VAL A 198 7.19 0.54 16.91
C VAL A 198 6.69 -0.89 16.73
N PRO A 199 5.77 -1.38 17.59
CA PRO A 199 5.26 -2.73 17.49
C PRO A 199 4.56 -2.98 16.15
N ALA A 200 4.79 -4.17 15.58
CA ALA A 200 4.15 -4.57 14.33
C ALA A 200 3.83 -6.05 14.25
N ILE A 201 2.63 -6.32 13.73
CA ILE A 201 2.08 -7.65 13.48
C ILE A 201 1.71 -7.76 12.00
N ILE A 202 2.15 -8.83 11.35
CA ILE A 202 1.78 -9.16 9.97
C ILE A 202 1.01 -10.47 9.95
N GLN A 203 0.42 -10.83 8.81
CA GLN A 203 -0.25 -12.13 8.64
C GLN A 203 -1.36 -12.36 9.67
N ALA A 204 -2.10 -11.31 10.04
CA ALA A 204 -3.11 -11.37 11.08
C ALA A 204 -4.46 -12.00 10.63
N GLY A 205 -4.49 -12.61 9.45
CA GLY A 205 -5.70 -13.15 8.84
C GLY A 205 -6.69 -12.05 8.45
N SER A 206 -7.93 -12.42 8.10
CA SER A 206 -8.96 -11.43 7.78
C SER A 206 -9.58 -10.86 9.05
N PHE A 207 -9.34 -9.58 9.32
CA PHE A 207 -9.86 -8.89 10.50
C PHE A 207 -10.36 -7.47 10.23
N ILE A 208 -9.93 -6.83 9.13
CA ILE A 208 -10.18 -5.42 8.86
C ILE A 208 -11.67 -5.09 8.74
N ASP A 209 -12.45 -6.01 8.19
CA ASP A 209 -13.89 -5.80 8.02
C ASP A 209 -14.66 -5.93 9.34
N SER A 210 -14.06 -6.56 10.35
CA SER A 210 -14.64 -6.68 11.70
C SER A 210 -14.27 -5.53 12.63
N LEU A 211 -13.33 -4.66 12.24
CA LEU A 211 -12.89 -3.55 13.07
C LEU A 211 -13.81 -2.34 12.95
N THR A 212 -14.06 -1.70 14.09
CA THR A 212 -14.70 -0.39 14.16
C THR A 212 -13.62 0.71 14.17
N PRO A 213 -13.60 1.62 13.18
CA PRO A 213 -12.65 2.73 13.16
C PRO A 213 -12.76 3.59 14.43
N GLY A 214 -11.63 3.95 15.02
CA GLY A 214 -11.57 4.76 16.24
C GLY A 214 -11.71 3.99 17.56
N SER A 215 -11.97 2.67 17.53
CA SER A 215 -11.94 1.84 18.75
C SER A 215 -10.58 1.90 19.44
N SER A 216 -10.59 1.82 20.78
CA SER A 216 -9.37 1.76 21.56
C SER A 216 -8.71 0.40 21.38
N ALA A 217 -7.38 0.36 21.26
CA ALA A 217 -6.67 -0.89 21.11
C ALA A 217 -5.31 -0.92 21.78
N ILE A 218 -4.91 -2.13 22.20
CA ILE A 218 -3.54 -2.45 22.62
C ILE A 218 -2.93 -3.34 21.55
N LEU A 219 -1.81 -2.92 20.97
CA LEU A 219 -0.99 -3.73 20.08
C LEU A 219 0.18 -4.30 20.87
N ASP A 220 0.16 -5.61 21.13
CA ASP A 220 1.26 -6.35 21.75
C ASP A 220 2.10 -7.02 20.65
N GLY A 221 3.14 -6.31 20.22
CA GLY A 221 4.10 -6.79 19.22
C GLY A 221 5.02 -7.90 19.74
N ASN A 222 5.07 -8.15 21.05
CA ASN A 222 5.86 -9.26 21.61
C ASN A 222 5.12 -10.59 21.48
N ARG A 223 3.80 -10.57 21.73
CA ARG A 223 2.95 -11.77 21.65
C ARG A 223 2.27 -11.94 20.29
N GLY A 224 2.28 -10.91 19.45
CA GLY A 224 1.58 -10.92 18.17
C GLY A 224 0.06 -10.84 18.35
N ILE A 225 -0.41 -10.05 19.31
CA ILE A 225 -1.84 -9.93 19.64
C ILE A 225 -2.28 -8.46 19.58
N LEU A 226 -3.38 -8.19 18.88
CA LEU A 226 -4.13 -6.95 18.99
C LEU A 226 -5.35 -7.18 19.88
N TYR A 227 -5.52 -6.36 20.90
CA TYR A 227 -6.70 -6.32 21.76
C TYR A 227 -7.54 -5.10 21.37
N VAL A 228 -8.80 -5.31 21.00
CA VAL A 228 -9.72 -4.23 20.62
C VAL A 228 -10.78 -4.05 21.68
N ASP A 229 -11.01 -2.80 22.06
CA ASP A 229 -11.81 -2.37 23.20
C ASP A 229 -11.45 -3.18 24.47
N PRO A 230 -10.19 -3.08 24.94
CA PRO A 230 -9.72 -3.78 26.13
C PRO A 230 -10.41 -3.25 27.40
N ASP A 231 -10.66 -4.13 28.35
CA ASP A 231 -11.13 -3.74 29.68
C ASP A 231 -9.99 -3.13 30.54
N GLU A 232 -10.36 -2.45 31.62
CA GLU A 232 -9.38 -1.79 32.50
C GLU A 232 -8.36 -2.76 33.11
N GLU A 233 -8.76 -4.01 33.37
CA GLU A 233 -7.85 -5.04 33.89
C GLU A 233 -6.77 -5.39 32.87
N THR A 234 -7.16 -5.56 31.60
CA THR A 234 -6.24 -5.84 30.50
C THR A 234 -5.30 -4.66 30.26
N VAL A 235 -5.82 -3.42 30.30
CA VAL A 235 -5.01 -2.20 30.18
C VAL A 235 -3.94 -2.15 31.28
N LYS A 236 -4.31 -2.37 32.55
CA LYS A 236 -3.37 -2.38 33.69
C LYS A 236 -2.35 -3.53 33.65
N ALA A 237 -2.71 -4.64 33.03
CA ALA A 237 -1.83 -5.81 32.97
C ALA A 237 -0.77 -5.71 31.86
N LEU A 238 -1.02 -4.92 30.82
CA LEU A 238 -0.19 -4.85 29.61
C LEU A 238 0.57 -3.53 29.44
N LEU A 239 0.17 -2.46 30.14
CA LEU A 239 0.82 -1.13 30.14
C LEU A 239 1.37 -0.78 31.52
#